data_AF-A0A392QGN9-F1
#
_entry.id   AF-A0A392QGN9-F1
#
_cell.length_a   1.000
_cell.length_b   1.000
_cell.length_c   1.000
_cell.angle_alpha   90.00
_cell.angle_beta   90.00
_cell.angle_gamma   90.00
#
_symmetry.space_group_name_H-M   'P 1'
#
loop_
_entity.id
_entity.type
_entity.pdbx_description
1 polymer ?
#
loop_
_entity_poly.entity_id
_entity_poly.type
_entity_poly.pdbx_seq_one_letter_code
_entity_poly.pdbx_strand_id
1 'polypeptide(L)'
;MSTLKERNPNNVSNVKQLYNVRHRQKLAARGPRSEMQRLLKCLEDNNYVFKVRTVGESETMLWELSLHRATYLKIYGSEERLNYITDALYPPKRRSSHGVAPIEKWLMFPDMGHIIASYYNKVVVLLTKPVI
;
A
#
# COMPACT_ATOMS: atom_id res chain seq x y z
N MET A 1 -5.72 -26.62 -12.59
CA MET A 1 -5.36 -25.68 -13.67
C MET A 1 -4.60 -26.46 -14.72
N SER A 2 -5.24 -26.80 -15.84
CA SER A 2 -4.61 -27.55 -16.95
C SER A 2 -3.55 -26.67 -17.62
N THR A 3 -2.34 -27.20 -17.78
CA THR A 3 -1.25 -26.43 -18.39
C THR A 3 -1.49 -26.26 -19.89
N LEU A 4 -1.17 -25.08 -20.46
CA LEU A 4 -1.38 -24.77 -21.88
C LEU A 4 -0.70 -25.79 -22.83
N LYS A 5 0.30 -26.51 -22.34
CA LYS A 5 0.99 -27.60 -23.04
C LYS A 5 0.16 -28.89 -23.14
N GLU A 6 -0.69 -29.20 -22.15
CA GLU A 6 -1.63 -30.33 -22.22
C GLU A 6 -2.66 -30.11 -23.34
N ARG A 7 -3.04 -28.85 -23.61
CA ARG A 7 -4.01 -28.50 -24.66
C ARG A 7 -3.38 -28.32 -26.04
N ASN A 8 -2.08 -27.99 -26.12
CA ASN A 8 -1.36 -27.88 -27.38
C ASN A 8 0.13 -28.25 -27.17
N PRO A 9 0.52 -29.50 -27.50
CA PRO A 9 1.88 -30.00 -27.31
C PRO A 9 2.93 -29.25 -28.15
N ASN A 10 2.52 -28.71 -29.30
CA ASN A 10 3.40 -28.01 -30.24
C ASN A 10 3.52 -26.50 -29.95
N ASN A 11 2.97 -26.05 -28.82
CA ASN A 11 2.99 -24.63 -28.46
C ASN A 11 4.41 -24.16 -28.08
N VAL A 12 5.01 -23.37 -28.96
CA VAL A 12 6.33 -22.73 -28.77
C VAL A 12 6.27 -21.45 -27.93
N SER A 13 5.10 -21.05 -27.43
CA SER A 13 4.93 -19.80 -26.69
C SER A 13 5.69 -19.83 -25.36
N ASN A 14 6.61 -18.89 -25.19
CA ASN A 14 7.34 -18.64 -23.96
C ASN A 14 6.43 -17.99 -22.89
N VAL A 15 6.69 -18.26 -21.61
CA VAL A 15 6.09 -17.60 -20.44
C VAL A 15 5.99 -16.08 -20.60
N LYS A 16 7.02 -15.42 -21.16
CA LYS A 16 7.00 -13.96 -21.41
C LYS A 16 5.95 -13.56 -22.45
N GLN A 17 5.78 -14.33 -23.52
CA GLN A 17 4.77 -14.07 -24.54
C GLN A 17 3.36 -14.25 -23.95
N LEU A 18 3.17 -15.30 -23.15
CA LEU A 18 1.90 -15.53 -22.45
C LEU A 18 1.59 -14.41 -21.45
N TYR A 19 2.58 -13.96 -20.68
CA TYR A 19 2.44 -12.80 -19.79
C TYR A 19 2.04 -11.55 -20.58
N ASN A 20 2.72 -11.24 -21.68
CA ASN A 20 2.45 -10.06 -22.51
C ASN A 20 1.04 -10.09 -23.13
N VAL A 21 0.59 -11.25 -23.59
CA VAL A 21 -0.78 -11.44 -24.12
C VAL A 21 -1.80 -11.22 -23.01
N ARG A 22 -1.62 -11.87 -21.85
CA ARG A 22 -2.51 -11.72 -20.70
C ARG A 22 -2.55 -10.28 -20.18
N HIS A 23 -1.40 -9.61 -20.15
CA HIS A 23 -1.31 -8.20 -19.77
C HIS A 23 -2.09 -7.31 -20.75
N ARG A 24 -1.92 -7.51 -22.07
CA ARG A 24 -2.70 -6.79 -23.10
C ARG A 24 -4.19 -7.02 -22.96
N GLN A 25 -4.64 -8.26 -22.79
CA GLN A 25 -6.04 -8.58 -22.58
C GLN A 25 -6.59 -7.90 -21.32
N LYS A 26 -5.82 -7.90 -20.23
CA LYS A 26 -6.19 -7.20 -18.98
C LYS A 26 -6.25 -5.69 -19.16
N LEU A 27 -5.37 -5.10 -19.96
CA LEU A 27 -5.41 -3.67 -20.29
C LEU A 27 -6.61 -3.34 -21.18
N ALA A 28 -6.93 -4.18 -22.18
CA ALA A 28 -8.08 -3.98 -23.06
C ALA A 28 -9.42 -4.12 -22.31
N ALA A 29 -9.49 -4.99 -21.31
CA ALA A 29 -10.67 -5.15 -20.46
C ALA A 29 -10.80 -4.06 -19.37
N ARG A 30 -9.72 -3.34 -19.06
CA ARG A 30 -9.77 -2.17 -18.17
C ARG A 30 -10.41 -1.05 -18.98
N GLY A 31 -11.64 -0.68 -18.62
CA GLY A 31 -12.36 0.45 -19.21
C GLY A 31 -11.60 1.79 -19.11
N PRO A 32 -12.24 2.90 -19.52
CA PRO A 32 -11.60 4.21 -19.47
C PRO A 32 -11.11 4.53 -18.05
N ARG A 33 -10.06 5.36 -17.95
CA ARG A 33 -9.51 5.77 -16.65
C ARG A 33 -10.63 6.32 -15.77
N SER A 34 -10.69 5.88 -14.52
CA SER A 34 -11.57 6.49 -13.53
C SER A 34 -11.09 7.89 -13.16
N GLU A 35 -11.94 8.71 -12.54
CA GLU A 35 -11.55 10.03 -12.03
C GLU A 35 -10.36 9.94 -11.07
N MET A 36 -10.34 8.94 -10.18
CA MET A 36 -9.21 8.72 -9.27
C MET A 36 -7.92 8.39 -10.02
N GLN A 37 -8.00 7.62 -11.11
CA GLN A 37 -6.83 7.30 -11.92
C GLN A 37 -6.32 8.54 -12.69
N ARG A 38 -7.22 9.43 -13.15
CA ARG A 38 -6.86 10.73 -13.73
C ARG A 38 -6.18 11.62 -12.69
N LEU A 39 -6.79 11.74 -11.51
CA LEU A 39 -6.24 12.54 -10.40
C LEU A 39 -4.85 12.05 -9.99
N LEU A 40 -4.70 10.74 -9.72
CA LEU A 40 -3.40 10.16 -9.34
C LEU A 40 -2.34 10.41 -10.42
N LYS A 41 -2.71 10.30 -11.70
CA LYS A 41 -1.80 10.63 -12.80
C LYS A 41 -1.41 12.12 -12.79
N CYS A 42 -2.39 13.01 -12.60
CA CYS A 42 -2.13 14.46 -12.53
C CYS A 42 -1.19 14.81 -11.36
N LEU A 43 -1.42 14.21 -10.18
CA LEU A 43 -0.55 14.40 -9.02
C LEU A 43 0.86 13.86 -9.30
N GLU A 44 0.99 12.71 -9.97
CA GLU A 44 2.30 12.15 -10.34
C GLU A 44 3.04 13.05 -11.33
N ASP A 45 2.36 13.48 -12.40
CA ASP A 45 2.93 14.33 -13.44
C ASP A 45 3.38 15.71 -12.90
N ASN A 46 2.80 16.16 -11.77
CA ASN A 46 3.14 17.43 -11.11
C ASN A 46 4.02 17.26 -9.84
N ASN A 47 4.65 16.10 -9.65
CA ASN A 47 5.54 15.82 -8.51
C ASN A 47 4.87 15.93 -7.12
N TYR A 48 3.55 15.78 -7.05
CA TYR A 48 2.81 15.68 -5.78
C TYR A 48 2.74 14.25 -5.24
N VAL A 49 3.22 13.25 -5.98
CA VAL A 49 3.24 11.85 -5.53
C VAL A 49 4.64 11.46 -5.09
N PHE A 50 4.77 11.09 -3.81
CA PHE A 50 5.94 10.43 -3.28
C PHE A 50 5.70 8.92 -3.26
N LYS A 51 6.51 8.15 -3.99
CA LYS A 51 6.39 6.67 -4.08
C LYS A 51 7.45 6.02 -3.23
N VAL A 52 7.02 5.18 -2.30
CA VAL A 52 7.91 4.46 -1.39
C VAL A 52 7.59 2.97 -1.40
N ARG A 53 8.63 2.14 -1.37
CA ARG A 53 8.50 0.67 -1.39
C ARG A 53 8.85 0.14 0.00
N THR A 54 7.91 -0.60 0.57
CA THR A 54 7.89 -1.00 1.99
C THR A 54 8.93 -2.03 2.43
N VAL A 55 9.85 -2.49 1.57
CA VAL A 55 10.87 -3.46 2.00
C VAL A 55 11.92 -2.74 2.85
N GLY A 56 11.74 -2.78 4.17
CA GLY A 56 12.61 -2.16 5.18
C GLY A 56 12.00 -0.94 5.89
N GLU A 57 10.89 -0.38 5.41
CA GLU A 57 10.36 0.89 5.96
C GLU A 57 9.44 0.72 7.16
N SER A 58 8.76 -0.42 7.29
CA SER A 58 8.08 -0.73 8.55
C SER A 58 9.08 -0.73 9.71
N GLU A 59 10.31 -1.19 9.49
CA GLU A 59 11.36 -1.11 10.49
C GLU A 59 11.77 0.34 10.76
N THR A 60 11.90 1.20 9.75
CA THR A 60 12.26 2.61 9.95
C THR A 60 11.18 3.42 10.65
N MET A 61 9.89 3.17 10.37
CA MET A 61 8.77 3.79 11.09
C MET A 61 8.66 3.30 12.54
N LEU A 62 8.95 2.01 12.79
CA LEU A 62 9.05 1.48 14.16
C LEU A 62 10.20 2.14 14.94
N TRP A 63 11.34 2.33 14.28
CA TRP A 63 12.48 3.04 14.86
C TRP A 63 12.12 4.47 15.22
N GLU A 64 11.43 5.20 14.34
CA GLU A 64 10.95 6.56 14.58
C GLU A 64 10.01 6.64 15.80
N LEU A 65 9.03 5.73 15.88
CA LEU A 65 8.12 5.64 17.02
C LEU A 65 8.86 5.35 18.33
N SER A 66 9.88 4.50 18.28
CA SER A 66 10.70 4.17 19.45
C SER A 66 11.59 5.35 19.89
N LEU A 67 12.15 6.10 18.93
CA LEU A 67 13.03 7.24 19.17
C LEU A 67 12.26 8.43 19.75
N HIS A 68 11.04 8.67 19.25
CA HIS A 68 10.18 9.77 19.69
C HIS A 68 9.01 9.31 20.56
N ARG A 69 9.18 8.19 21.28
CA ARG A 69 8.13 7.54 22.08
C ARG A 69 7.38 8.49 23.00
N ALA A 70 8.09 9.37 23.71
CA ALA A 70 7.48 10.32 24.64
C ALA A 70 6.52 11.31 23.93
N THR A 71 6.90 11.77 22.74
CA THR A 71 6.08 12.65 21.91
C THR A 71 4.82 11.93 21.43
N TYR A 72 4.97 10.72 20.91
CA TYR A 72 3.83 9.92 20.46
C TYR A 72 2.91 9.49 21.58
N LEU A 73 3.45 9.13 22.75
CA LEU A 73 2.65 8.80 23.91
C LEU A 73 1.79 10.00 24.34
N LYS A 74 2.33 11.22 24.25
CA LYS A 74 1.56 12.45 24.50
C LYS A 74 0.46 12.68 23.46
N ILE A 75 0.73 12.38 22.18
CA ILE A 75 -0.25 12.53 21.09
C ILE A 75 -1.38 11.50 21.20
N TYR A 76 -1.05 10.23 21.47
CA TYR A 76 -2.02 9.13 21.52
C TYR A 76 -2.66 8.93 22.90
N GLY A 77 -2.09 9.51 23.94
CA GLY A 77 -2.65 9.57 25.30
C GLY A 77 -2.53 8.28 26.12
N SER A 78 -2.24 7.12 25.52
CA SER A 78 -2.09 5.86 26.25
C SER A 78 -1.03 4.92 25.65
N GLU A 79 -0.42 4.11 26.51
CA GLU A 79 0.54 3.08 26.07
C GLU A 79 -0.15 1.96 25.27
N GLU A 80 -1.39 1.61 25.64
CA GLU A 80 -2.19 0.62 24.92
C GLU A 80 -2.38 1.02 23.46
N ARG A 81 -2.70 2.31 23.21
CA ARG A 81 -2.89 2.84 21.86
C ARG A 81 -1.58 2.86 21.08
N LEU A 82 -0.46 3.20 21.71
CA LEU A 82 0.86 3.18 21.08
C LEU A 82 1.29 1.75 20.71
N ASN A 83 1.02 0.77 21.58
CA ASN A 83 1.30 -0.63 21.32
C ASN A 83 0.45 -1.16 20.15
N TYR A 84 -0.83 -0.78 20.10
CA TYR A 84 -1.72 -1.10 18.97
C TYR A 84 -1.14 -0.60 17.63
N ILE A 85 -0.68 0.65 17.60
CA ILE A 85 -0.11 1.26 16.38
C ILE A 85 1.17 0.55 15.96
N THR A 86 2.04 0.26 16.93
CA THR A 86 3.32 -0.44 16.72
C THR A 86 3.08 -1.82 16.10
N ASP A 87 2.13 -2.58 16.64
CA ASP A 87 1.76 -3.90 16.13
C ASP A 87 1.04 -3.84 14.77
N ALA A 88 0.26 -2.78 14.50
CA ALA A 88 -0.39 -2.56 13.21
C ALA A 88 0.60 -2.23 12.07
N LEU A 89 1.74 -1.60 12.37
CA LEU A 89 2.80 -1.31 11.38
C LEU A 89 3.59 -2.56 10.95
N TYR A 90 3.60 -3.60 11.79
CA TYR A 90 4.31 -4.85 11.52
C TYR A 90 3.43 -6.07 11.80
N PRO A 91 2.35 -6.27 11.01
CA PRO A 91 1.48 -7.41 11.19
C PRO A 91 2.26 -8.71 10.88
N PRO A 92 1.94 -9.83 11.56
CA PRO A 92 2.61 -11.10 11.36
C PRO A 92 2.66 -11.51 9.88
N LYS A 93 3.82 -12.00 9.43
CA LYS A 93 4.03 -12.46 8.04
C LYS A 93 2.99 -13.52 7.68
N ARG A 94 2.08 -13.20 6.76
CA ARG A 94 1.10 -14.16 6.23
C ARG A 94 1.78 -15.13 5.26
N ARG A 95 1.22 -16.34 5.13
CA ARG A 95 1.71 -17.40 4.21
C ARG A 95 1.80 -16.95 2.74
N SER A 96 1.16 -15.85 2.36
CA SER A 96 1.37 -15.18 1.08
C SER A 96 1.98 -13.80 1.30
N SER A 97 3.08 -13.51 0.61
CA SER A 97 3.75 -12.20 0.61
C SER A 97 2.87 -11.05 0.08
N HIS A 98 1.70 -11.36 -0.49
CA HIS A 98 0.77 -10.42 -1.10
C HIS A 98 -0.57 -10.34 -0.34
N GLY A 99 -0.64 -10.90 0.86
CA GLY A 99 -1.87 -10.90 1.66
C GLY A 99 -2.21 -9.50 2.16
N VAL A 100 -3.47 -9.08 2.00
CA VAL A 100 -3.99 -7.89 2.66
C VAL A 100 -3.94 -8.08 4.18
N ALA A 101 -3.52 -7.06 4.91
CA ALA A 101 -3.50 -7.06 6.37
C ALA A 101 -4.91 -7.30 6.95
N PRO A 102 -5.06 -8.03 8.07
CA PRO A 102 -6.36 -8.17 8.73
C PRO A 102 -6.93 -6.82 9.14
N ILE A 103 -8.26 -6.69 9.12
CA ILE A 103 -8.96 -5.43 9.39
C ILE A 103 -8.64 -4.86 10.77
N GLU A 104 -8.41 -5.72 11.75
CA GLU A 104 -8.02 -5.35 13.11
C GLU A 104 -6.69 -4.59 13.18
N LYS A 105 -5.83 -4.80 12.18
CA LYS A 105 -4.51 -4.17 12.05
C LYS A 105 -4.53 -2.98 11.09
N TRP A 106 -5.71 -2.53 10.65
CA TRP A 106 -5.80 -1.34 9.80
C TRP A 106 -5.67 -0.09 10.65
N LEU A 107 -4.69 0.74 10.33
CA LEU A 107 -4.53 2.05 10.97
C LEU A 107 -5.65 2.99 10.50
N MET A 108 -6.17 3.78 11.44
CA MET A 108 -7.05 4.89 11.07
C MET A 108 -6.24 6.07 10.55
N PHE A 109 -6.90 6.99 9.83
CA PHE A 109 -6.24 8.16 9.25
C PHE A 109 -5.42 8.98 10.27
N PRO A 110 -5.92 9.29 11.48
CA PRO A 110 -5.11 10.00 12.47
C PRO A 110 -3.84 9.22 12.85
N ASP A 111 -3.95 7.90 13.06
CA ASP A 111 -2.84 7.06 13.49
C ASP A 111 -1.72 7.02 12.44
N MET A 112 -2.07 6.73 11.18
CA MET A 112 -1.06 6.73 10.10
C MET A 112 -0.58 8.14 9.75
N GLY A 113 -1.47 9.13 9.84
CA GLY A 113 -1.22 10.49 9.41
C GLY A 113 -0.12 11.17 10.21
N HIS A 114 -0.15 11.04 11.55
CA HIS A 114 0.91 11.61 12.40
C HIS A 114 2.28 10.99 12.12
N ILE A 115 2.34 9.67 11.95
CA ILE A 115 3.60 8.95 11.70
C ILE A 115 4.19 9.36 10.35
N ILE A 116 3.36 9.38 9.30
CA ILE A 116 3.78 9.81 7.97
C ILE A 116 4.22 11.28 8.01
N ALA A 117 3.49 12.13 8.73
CA ALA A 117 3.79 13.55 8.82
C ALA A 117 5.13 13.82 9.52
N SER A 118 5.38 13.16 10.64
CA SER A 118 6.64 13.27 11.38
C SER A 118 7.82 12.69 10.61
N TYR A 119 7.68 11.45 10.10
CA TYR A 119 8.78 10.73 9.47
C TYR A 119 9.20 11.34 8.13
N TYR A 120 8.23 11.67 7.27
CA TYR A 120 8.52 12.22 5.94
C TYR A 120 8.58 13.76 5.93
N ASN A 121 8.25 14.42 7.05
CA ASN A 121 8.07 15.86 7.13
C ASN A 121 7.10 16.38 6.05
N LYS A 122 5.91 15.75 5.95
CA LYS A 122 4.88 16.05 4.95
C LYS A 122 3.53 16.29 5.60
N VAL A 123 2.75 17.19 5.00
CA VAL A 123 1.34 17.35 5.38
C VAL A 123 0.52 16.24 4.74
N VAL A 124 -0.22 15.49 5.56
CA VAL A 124 -1.14 14.45 5.12
C VAL A 124 -2.56 15.00 5.11
N VAL A 125 -3.26 14.90 3.97
CA VAL A 125 -4.63 15.42 3.80
C VAL A 125 -5.56 14.27 3.47
N LEU A 126 -6.67 14.16 4.22
CA LEU A 126 -7.75 13.24 3.90
C LEU A 126 -8.70 13.90 2.90
N LEU A 127 -8.73 13.39 1.67
CA LEU A 127 -9.69 13.83 0.66
C LEU A 127 -10.97 13.00 0.78
N THR A 128 -12.00 13.55 1.41
CA THR A 128 -13.34 12.97 1.45
C THR A 128 -14.26 13.68 0.46
N LYS A 129 -15.24 12.95 -0.09
CA LYS A 129 -16.36 13.62 -0.76
C LYS A 129 -17.18 14.35 0.30
N PRO A 130 -17.67 15.57 0.02
CA PRO A 130 -18.66 16.18 0.89
C PRO A 130 -19.87 15.25 0.99
N VAL A 131 -20.31 14.98 2.21
CA VAL A 131 -21.62 14.35 2.44
C VAL A 131 -22.64 15.44 2.15
N ILE A 132 -23.27 15.36 0.98
CA ILE A 132 -24.40 16.22 0.59
C ILE A 132 -25.67 15.51 1.02
#